data_AF-A0A2E8HV23-F1
#
_entry.id   AF-A0A2E8HV23-F1
#
_cell.length_a   1.000
_cell.length_b   1.000
_cell.length_c   1.000
_cell.angle_alpha   90.00
_cell.angle_beta   90.00
_cell.angle_gamma   90.00
#
_symmetry.space_group_name_H-M   'P 1'
#
loop_
_entity.id
_entity.type
_entity.pdbx_description
1 polymer ?
#
loop_
_entity_poly.entity_id
_entity_poly.type
_entity_poly.pdbx_seq_one_letter_code
_entity_poly.pdbx_strand_id
1 'polypeptide(L)'
;MNNTKTALDLTASVRNDLFDNVALALSRVEGKLSFLLSEGLDGNPRIADSFSQEVAQETKEMVNKTRHELDKVFIQLSEGRSKFLNL
;
A
#
# COMPACT_ATOMS: atom_id res chain seq x y z
N MET A 1 5.79 -31.28 -14.88
CA MET A 1 6.49 -30.03 -15.29
C MET A 1 5.57 -28.91 -15.73
N ASN A 2 4.40 -29.15 -16.36
CA ASN A 2 3.49 -28.06 -16.76
C ASN A 2 2.83 -27.32 -15.59
N ASN A 3 2.32 -28.02 -14.57
CA ASN A 3 1.57 -27.37 -13.46
C ASN A 3 2.42 -26.44 -12.59
N THR A 4 3.72 -26.72 -12.44
CA THR A 4 4.65 -25.89 -11.67
C THR A 4 4.89 -24.54 -12.34
N LYS A 5 4.95 -24.54 -13.68
CA LYS A 5 5.16 -23.33 -14.49
C LYS A 5 3.92 -22.41 -14.43
N THR A 6 2.72 -22.98 -14.51
CA THR A 6 1.46 -22.23 -14.39
C THR A 6 1.25 -21.64 -12.99
N ALA A 7 1.65 -22.34 -11.93
CA ALA A 7 1.56 -21.82 -10.57
C ALA A 7 2.53 -20.63 -10.33
N LEU A 8 3.72 -20.69 -10.91
CA LEU A 8 4.71 -19.60 -10.86
C LEU A 8 4.23 -18.35 -11.59
N ASP A 9 3.68 -18.53 -12.79
CA ASP A 9 3.14 -17.43 -13.60
C ASP A 9 1.92 -16.78 -12.92
N LEU A 10 1.04 -17.57 -12.30
CA LEU A 10 -0.09 -17.07 -11.51
C LEU A 10 0.40 -16.26 -10.29
N THR A 11 1.41 -16.76 -9.58
CA THR A 11 1.98 -16.05 -8.41
C THR A 11 2.63 -14.73 -8.83
N ALA A 12 3.31 -14.71 -9.98
CA ALA A 12 3.93 -13.50 -10.52
C ALA A 12 2.90 -12.47 -10.98
N SER A 13 1.81 -12.90 -11.64
CA SER A 13 0.71 -12.01 -12.05
C SER A 13 -0.06 -11.47 -10.85
N VAL A 14 -0.44 -12.29 -9.87
CA VAL A 14 -1.10 -11.81 -8.64
C VAL A 14 -0.22 -10.80 -7.90
N ARG A 15 1.09 -11.05 -7.83
CA ARG A 15 2.05 -10.13 -7.24
C ARG A 15 2.07 -8.78 -7.97
N ASN A 16 2.30 -8.80 -9.28
CA ASN A 16 2.48 -7.57 -10.05
C ASN A 16 1.16 -6.80 -10.21
N ASP A 17 0.02 -7.48 -10.40
CA ASP A 17 -1.24 -6.81 -10.71
C ASP A 17 -2.02 -6.41 -9.47
N LEU A 18 -2.00 -7.21 -8.41
CA LEU A 18 -2.78 -6.88 -7.21
C LEU A 18 -1.96 -6.02 -6.24
N PHE A 19 -0.75 -6.44 -5.90
CA PHE A 19 0.02 -5.76 -4.85
C PHE A 19 0.62 -4.45 -5.33
N ASP A 20 1.20 -4.39 -6.53
CA ASP A 20 1.80 -3.13 -7.01
C ASP A 20 0.73 -2.06 -7.26
N ASN A 21 -0.42 -2.44 -7.81
CA ASN A 21 -1.52 -1.49 -8.04
C ASN A 21 -2.13 -0.99 -6.73
N VAL A 22 -2.32 -1.86 -5.73
CA VAL A 22 -2.83 -1.45 -4.42
C VAL A 22 -1.78 -0.59 -3.68
N ALA A 23 -0.50 -0.96 -3.71
CA ALA A 23 0.57 -0.17 -3.11
C ALA A 23 0.69 1.23 -3.76
N LEU A 24 0.55 1.30 -5.09
CA LEU A 24 0.53 2.56 -5.83
C LEU A 24 -0.70 3.41 -5.47
N ALA A 25 -1.88 2.79 -5.36
CA ALA A 25 -3.10 3.48 -4.95
C ALA A 25 -2.97 4.06 -3.53
N LEU A 26 -2.46 3.28 -2.57
CA LEU A 26 -2.20 3.74 -1.21
C LEU A 26 -1.19 4.89 -1.19
N SER A 27 -0.11 4.80 -1.97
CA SER A 27 0.91 5.87 -2.07
C SER A 27 0.30 7.17 -2.61
N ARG A 28 -0.63 7.10 -3.58
CA ARG A 28 -1.34 8.27 -4.09
C ARG A 28 -2.25 8.90 -3.04
N VAL A 29 -2.94 8.09 -2.25
CA VAL A 29 -3.81 8.57 -1.17
C VAL A 29 -2.97 9.21 -0.05
N GLU A 30 -1.89 8.55 0.36
CA GLU A 30 -0.93 9.07 1.34
C GLU A 30 -0.36 10.44 0.93
N GLY A 31 0.01 10.59 -0.35
CA GLY A 31 0.48 11.86 -0.89
C GLY A 31 -0.57 12.97 -0.84
N LYS A 32 -1.83 12.66 -1.19
CA LYS A 32 -2.95 13.62 -1.08
C LYS A 32 -3.22 14.03 0.36
N LEU A 33 -3.23 13.07 1.29
CA LEU A 33 -3.45 13.36 2.71
C LEU A 33 -2.29 14.18 3.29
N SER A 34 -1.06 13.85 2.94
CA SER A 34 0.11 14.63 3.38
C SER A 34 0.10 16.04 2.81
N PHE A 35 -0.37 16.23 1.57
CA PHE A 35 -0.61 17.56 1.02
C PHE A 35 -1.68 18.29 1.80
N LEU A 36 -2.85 17.68 2.06
CA LEU A 36 -3.96 18.32 2.79
C LEU A 36 -3.60 18.69 4.24
N LEU A 37 -2.78 17.88 4.90
CA LEU A 37 -2.30 18.11 6.27
C LEU A 37 -1.11 19.08 6.35
N SER A 38 -0.55 19.49 5.21
CA SER A 38 0.54 20.47 5.17
C SER A 38 0.03 21.90 5.28
N GLU A 39 0.96 22.82 5.57
CA GLU A 39 0.70 24.25 5.50
C GLU A 39 0.46 24.72 4.05
N GLY A 40 -0.41 25.72 3.92
CA GLY A 40 -0.64 26.50 2.72
C GLY A 40 0.53 27.43 2.40
N LEU A 41 0.44 28.10 1.26
CA LEU A 41 1.47 29.08 0.85
C LEU A 41 1.49 30.33 1.75
N ASP A 42 0.41 30.55 2.49
CA ASP A 42 0.20 31.61 3.45
C ASP A 42 0.58 31.20 4.89
N GLY A 43 1.11 29.99 5.09
CA GLY A 43 1.48 29.45 6.40
C GLY A 43 0.29 28.96 7.23
N ASN A 44 -0.95 29.07 6.72
CA ASN A 44 -2.12 28.56 7.39
C ASN A 44 -2.35 27.09 7.04
N PRO A 45 -2.98 26.28 7.92
CA PRO A 45 -3.41 24.93 7.56
C PRO A 45 -4.32 24.93 6.33
N ARG A 46 -4.11 24.00 5.39
CA ARG A 46 -4.95 23.89 4.19
C ARG A 46 -6.39 23.47 4.48
N ILE A 47 -6.58 22.68 5.54
CA ILE A 47 -7.89 22.36 6.09
C ILE A 47 -8.11 23.29 7.28
N ALA A 48 -9.12 24.16 7.22
CA ALA A 48 -9.33 25.17 8.25
C ALA A 48 -9.99 24.61 9.52
N ASP A 49 -10.86 23.60 9.40
CA ASP A 49 -11.58 23.03 10.52
C ASP A 49 -10.84 21.85 11.17
N SER A 50 -10.87 21.80 12.51
CA SER A 50 -10.15 20.80 13.29
C SER A 50 -10.69 19.38 13.07
N PHE A 51 -12.00 19.23 12.88
CA PHE A 51 -12.63 17.93 12.66
C PHE A 51 -12.11 17.28 11.36
N SER A 52 -12.06 18.01 10.26
CA SER A 52 -11.56 17.48 8.99
C SER A 52 -10.05 17.22 9.03
N GLN A 53 -9.27 18.00 9.80
CA GLN A 53 -7.86 17.71 10.03
C GLN A 53 -7.67 16.38 10.78
N GLU A 54 -8.46 16.15 11.84
CA GLU A 54 -8.45 14.91 12.61
C GLU A 54 -8.82 13.72 11.73
N VAL A 55 -9.91 13.81 10.96
CA VAL A 55 -10.33 12.76 10.02
C VAL A 55 -9.24 12.48 8.97
N ALA A 56 -8.58 13.52 8.43
CA ALA A 56 -7.50 13.36 7.47
C ALA A 56 -6.28 12.67 8.10
N GLN A 57 -5.96 12.99 9.36
CA GLN A 57 -4.88 12.37 10.11
C GLN A 57 -5.17 10.90 10.42
N GLU A 58 -6.38 10.58 10.91
CA GLU A 58 -6.81 9.20 11.15
C GLU A 58 -6.80 8.36 9.86
N THR A 59 -7.26 8.96 8.75
CA THR A 59 -7.22 8.30 7.44
C THR A 59 -5.79 8.03 7.01
N LYS A 60 -4.86 8.95 7.25
CA LYS A 60 -3.43 8.77 6.94
C LYS A 60 -2.83 7.63 7.76
N GLU A 61 -3.17 7.54 9.04
CA GLU A 61 -2.76 6.43 9.90
C GLU A 61 -3.31 5.09 9.43
N MET A 62 -4.57 5.05 8.98
CA MET A 62 -5.18 3.86 8.41
C MET A 62 -4.46 3.41 7.14
N VAL A 63 -4.16 4.33 6.22
CA VAL A 63 -3.38 4.05 5.00
C VAL A 63 -2.01 3.46 5.35
N ASN A 64 -1.32 4.03 6.33
CA ASN A 64 -0.01 3.53 6.78
C ASN A 64 -0.11 2.12 7.37
N LYS A 65 -1.13 1.85 8.20
CA LYS A 65 -1.39 0.52 8.75
C LYS A 65 -1.69 -0.49 7.64
N THR A 66 -2.55 -0.14 6.68
CA THR A 66 -2.89 -1.02 5.54
C THR A 66 -1.66 -1.32 4.70
N ARG A 67 -0.80 -0.33 4.44
CA ARG A 67 0.47 -0.53 3.72
C ARG A 67 1.37 -1.52 4.46
N HIS A 68 1.51 -1.37 5.78
CA HIS A 68 2.32 -2.27 6.60
C HIS A 68 1.81 -3.71 6.57
N GLU A 69 0.49 -3.93 6.63
CA GLU A 69 -0.09 -5.27 6.52
C GLU A 69 0.08 -5.87 5.12
N LEU A 70 -0.02 -5.06 4.06
CA LEU A 70 0.28 -5.53 2.69
C LEU A 70 1.74 -5.95 2.53
N ASP A 71 2.68 -5.22 3.13
CA ASP A 71 4.11 -5.59 3.10
C ASP A 71 4.35 -6.94 3.79
N LYS A 72 3.66 -7.22 4.91
CA LYS A 72 3.72 -8.54 5.57
C LYS A 72 3.22 -9.65 4.66
N VAL A 73 2.06 -9.45 4.03
CA VAL A 73 1.49 -10.45 3.10
C VAL A 73 2.45 -10.69 1.93
N PHE A 74 3.07 -9.62 1.40
CA PHE A 74 4.06 -9.73 0.32
C PHE A 74 5.29 -10.56 0.72
N ILE A 75 5.82 -10.33 1.93
CA ILE A 75 6.93 -11.12 2.47
C ILE A 75 6.54 -12.59 2.59
N GLN A 76 5.37 -12.88 3.19
CA GLN A 76 4.87 -14.25 3.35
C GLN A 76 4.69 -14.98 2.01
N LEU A 77 4.14 -14.31 1.00
CA LEU A 77 4.00 -14.86 -0.35
C LEU A 77 5.36 -15.10 -1.01
N SER A 78 6.31 -14.17 -0.83
CA SER A 78 7.67 -14.29 -1.37
C SER A 78 8.45 -15.43 -0.73
N GLU A 79 8.31 -15.63 0.57
CA GLU A 79 8.88 -16.75 1.32
C GLU A 79 8.24 -18.08 0.91
N GLY A 80 6.91 -18.14 0.80
CA GLY A 80 6.18 -19.31 0.33
C GLY A 80 6.62 -19.74 -1.06
N ARG A 81 6.75 -18.80 -1.99
CA ARG A 81 7.29 -19.05 -3.33
C ARG A 81 8.72 -19.58 -3.29
N SER A 82 9.59 -18.97 -2.48
CA SER A 82 10.99 -19.40 -2.36
C SER A 82 11.11 -20.82 -1.83
N LYS A 83 10.28 -21.19 -0.85
CA LYS A 83 10.20 -22.57 -0.34
C LYS A 83 9.70 -23.54 -1.40
N PHE A 84 8.72 -23.15 -2.20
CA PHE A 84 8.19 -23.99 -3.29
C PHE A 84 9.20 -24.21 -4.43
N LEU A 85 10.05 -23.22 -4.71
CA LEU A 85 11.08 -23.29 -5.77
C LEU A 85 12.36 -24.01 -5.35
N ASN A 86 12.64 -24.07 -4.05
CA ASN A 86 13.81 -24.76 -3.49
C ASN A 86 13.50 -26.21 -3.05
N LEU A 87 12.31 -26.72 -3.40
CA LEU A 87 11.89 -28.12 -3.31
C LEU A 87 11.90 -28.74 -4.71
#